data_AF-A0A090QBP1-F1
#
_entry.id   AF-A0A090QBP1-F1
#
_cell.length_a   1.000
_cell.length_b   1.000
_cell.length_c   1.000
_cell.angle_alpha   90.00
_cell.angle_beta   90.00
_cell.angle_gamma   90.00
#
_symmetry.space_group_name_H-M   'P 1'
#
loop_
_entity.id
_entity.type
_entity.pdbx_description
1 polymer ?
#
loop_
_entity_poly.entity_id
_entity_poly.type
_entity_poly.pdbx_seq_one_letter_code
_entity_poly.pdbx_strand_id
1 'polypeptide(L)'
;MSEKQIKKEEDKYLMEELNVDKEGLKQLKKKLAKLEPRSERGVETLFRLLSKNQYTLNKMIDTKSNILLSINALIISLILGTVMSQLDTDPHLIFPVVMMMITNLISITYAIFATRPELIHGKKETRNLMFYGNFQNMEEDEYVENITTLMNEGDELYKIIAKDTYYLGKTMDRKFKLLRKSFNVFLIGIISSVLAFLLCHIMFGEIF
;
A
#
# COMPACT_ATOMS: atom_id res chain seq x y z
N MET A 1 -51.86 -6.48 -28.98
CA MET A 1 -51.51 -5.05 -29.21
C MET A 1 -50.30 -4.97 -30.12
N SER A 2 -50.26 -4.01 -31.04
CA SER A 2 -49.07 -3.72 -31.86
C SER A 2 -47.96 -3.12 -31.00
N GLU A 3 -46.69 -3.42 -31.26
CA GLU A 3 -45.52 -2.81 -30.56
C GLU A 3 -45.58 -1.27 -30.52
N LYS A 4 -46.17 -0.63 -31.53
CA LYS A 4 -46.39 0.82 -31.57
C LYS A 4 -47.41 1.33 -30.55
N GLN A 5 -48.41 0.51 -30.21
CA GLN A 5 -49.42 0.85 -29.21
C GLN A 5 -48.82 0.75 -27.80
N ILE A 6 -48.01 -0.28 -27.54
CA ILE A 6 -47.32 -0.50 -26.26
C ILE A 6 -46.38 0.68 -25.94
N LYS A 7 -45.52 1.07 -26.89
CA LYS A 7 -44.63 2.24 -26.72
C LYS A 7 -45.38 3.55 -26.46
N LYS A 8 -46.57 3.70 -27.04
CA LYS A 8 -47.36 4.92 -26.90
C LYS A 8 -48.05 5.01 -25.53
N GLU A 9 -48.46 3.88 -24.97
CA GLU A 9 -48.97 3.80 -23.60
C GLU A 9 -47.85 3.97 -22.58
N GLU A 10 -46.69 3.36 -22.83
CA GLU A 10 -45.49 3.50 -21.98
C GLU A 10 -44.97 4.95 -21.94
N ASP A 11 -44.91 5.63 -23.09
CA ASP A 11 -44.59 7.07 -23.14
C ASP A 11 -45.63 7.91 -22.40
N LYS A 12 -46.92 7.55 -22.47
CA LYS A 12 -48.00 8.28 -21.81
C LYS A 12 -47.91 8.14 -20.29
N TYR A 13 -47.67 6.93 -19.80
CA TYR A 13 -47.44 6.63 -18.39
C TYR A 13 -46.22 7.38 -17.85
N LEU A 14 -45.10 7.37 -18.58
CA LEU A 14 -43.88 8.08 -18.18
C LEU A 14 -44.05 9.61 -18.15
N MET A 15 -44.84 10.20 -19.06
CA MET A 15 -45.14 11.64 -19.03
C MET A 15 -45.97 12.03 -17.81
N GLU A 16 -46.91 11.17 -17.41
CA GLU A 16 -47.80 11.40 -16.26
C GLU A 16 -47.05 11.23 -14.92
N GLU A 17 -46.25 10.17 -14.78
CA GLU A 17 -45.47 9.89 -13.56
C GLU A 17 -44.35 10.92 -13.33
N LEU A 18 -43.61 11.27 -14.38
CA LEU A 18 -42.48 12.21 -14.29
C LEU A 18 -42.92 13.68 -14.43
N ASN A 19 -44.22 13.92 -14.63
CA ASN A 19 -44.84 15.24 -14.79
C ASN A 19 -44.12 16.13 -15.84
N VAL A 20 -43.80 15.53 -17.00
CA VAL A 20 -43.06 16.16 -18.10
C VAL A 20 -43.81 16.06 -19.41
N ASP A 21 -43.69 17.10 -20.24
CA ASP A 21 -44.28 17.10 -21.58
C ASP A 21 -43.52 16.17 -22.55
N LYS A 22 -44.06 16.06 -23.77
CA LYS A 22 -43.52 15.19 -24.82
C LYS A 22 -42.11 15.59 -25.29
N GLU A 23 -41.75 16.86 -25.20
CA GLU A 23 -40.39 17.34 -25.52
C GLU A 23 -39.41 17.06 -24.36
N GLY A 24 -39.85 17.25 -23.12
CA GLY A 24 -39.14 16.90 -21.89
C GLY A 24 -38.82 15.41 -21.83
N LEU A 25 -39.79 14.54 -22.12
CA LEU A 25 -39.57 13.09 -22.20
C LEU A 25 -38.55 12.74 -23.30
N LYS A 26 -38.63 13.39 -24.47
CA LYS A 26 -37.64 13.19 -25.55
C LYS A 26 -36.23 13.62 -25.13
N GLN A 27 -36.10 14.74 -24.43
CA GLN A 27 -34.80 15.21 -23.93
C GLN A 27 -34.25 14.28 -22.85
N LEU A 28 -35.08 13.80 -21.91
CA LEU A 28 -34.72 12.83 -20.89
C LEU A 28 -34.24 11.52 -21.52
N LYS A 29 -34.99 10.94 -22.46
CA LYS A 29 -34.58 9.74 -23.20
C LYS A 29 -33.27 9.94 -23.95
N LYS A 30 -33.06 11.13 -24.55
CA LYS A 30 -31.81 11.46 -25.26
C LYS A 30 -30.63 11.66 -24.31
N LYS A 31 -30.84 12.18 -23.09
CA LYS A 31 -29.82 12.30 -22.04
C LYS A 31 -29.47 10.92 -21.46
N LEU A 32 -30.47 10.08 -21.16
CA LEU A 32 -30.30 8.70 -20.72
C LEU A 32 -29.59 7.84 -21.76
N ALA A 33 -29.95 7.96 -23.05
CA ALA A 33 -29.29 7.24 -24.13
C ALA A 33 -27.84 7.69 -24.40
N LYS A 34 -27.47 8.90 -23.94
CA LYS A 34 -26.09 9.43 -24.02
C LYS A 34 -25.25 9.09 -22.79
N LEU A 35 -25.88 8.73 -21.68
CA LEU A 35 -25.20 8.16 -20.53
C LEU A 35 -24.84 6.73 -20.92
N GLU A 36 -23.55 6.44 -21.10
CA GLU A 36 -23.12 5.05 -21.18
C GLU A 36 -23.57 4.33 -19.91
N PRO A 37 -24.22 3.16 -20.01
CA PRO A 37 -24.61 2.41 -18.84
C PRO A 37 -23.34 2.07 -18.06
N ARG A 38 -23.16 2.70 -16.90
CA ARG A 38 -22.07 2.40 -15.98
C ARG A 38 -22.19 0.92 -15.62
N SER A 39 -21.20 0.12 -16.01
CA SER A 39 -21.18 -1.29 -15.63
C SER A 39 -20.88 -1.39 -14.14
N GLU A 40 -21.92 -1.61 -13.33
CA GLU A 40 -21.77 -1.88 -11.89
C GLU A 40 -20.77 -3.03 -11.65
N ARG A 41 -20.82 -4.07 -12.50
CA ARG A 41 -19.86 -5.18 -12.50
C ARG A 41 -18.43 -4.74 -12.80
N GLY A 42 -18.25 -3.76 -13.69
CA GLY A 42 -16.95 -3.16 -13.98
C GLY A 42 -16.38 -2.40 -12.78
N VAL A 43 -17.23 -1.64 -12.08
CA VAL A 43 -16.88 -0.90 -10.86
C VAL A 43 -16.50 -1.88 -9.73
N GLU A 44 -17.30 -2.92 -9.52
CA GLU A 44 -17.01 -3.97 -8.54
C GLU A 44 -15.68 -4.69 -8.85
N THR A 45 -15.46 -5.05 -10.11
CA THR A 45 -14.22 -5.70 -10.57
C THR A 45 -13.01 -4.80 -10.34
N LEU A 46 -13.13 -3.50 -10.63
CA LEU A 46 -12.07 -2.52 -10.39
C LEU A 46 -11.69 -2.48 -8.91
N PHE A 47 -12.67 -2.32 -8.01
CA PHE A 47 -12.38 -2.27 -6.58
C PHE A 47 -11.80 -3.58 -6.05
N ARG A 48 -12.29 -4.72 -6.52
CA ARG A 48 -11.72 -6.04 -6.19
C ARG A 48 -10.25 -6.15 -6.61
N LEU A 49 -9.92 -5.67 -7.81
CA LEU A 49 -8.54 -5.65 -8.32
C LEU A 49 -7.65 -4.71 -7.51
N LEU A 50 -8.14 -3.52 -7.15
CA LEU A 50 -7.42 -2.55 -6.32
C LEU A 50 -7.09 -3.13 -4.95
N SER A 51 -8.06 -3.71 -4.26
CA SER A 51 -7.85 -4.35 -2.94
C SER A 51 -6.85 -5.50 -3.03
N LYS A 52 -6.96 -6.36 -4.05
CA LYS A 52 -6.02 -7.46 -4.28
C LYS A 52 -4.59 -6.95 -4.55
N ASN A 53 -4.46 -5.91 -5.36
CA ASN A 53 -3.17 -5.30 -5.67
C ASN A 53 -2.53 -4.71 -4.41
N GLN A 54 -3.30 -3.97 -3.62
CA GLN A 54 -2.83 -3.35 -2.37
C GLN A 54 -2.35 -4.42 -1.37
N TYR A 55 -3.12 -5.48 -1.19
CA TYR A 55 -2.71 -6.61 -0.35
C TYR A 55 -1.40 -7.25 -0.86
N THR A 56 -1.31 -7.47 -2.17
CA THR A 56 -0.12 -8.07 -2.80
C THR A 56 1.13 -7.20 -2.60
N LEU A 57 0.99 -5.87 -2.74
CA LEU A 57 2.10 -4.95 -2.55
C LEU A 57 2.54 -4.88 -1.09
N ASN A 58 1.61 -4.85 -0.14
CA ASN A 58 1.94 -4.97 1.29
C ASN A 58 2.69 -6.26 1.58
N LYS A 59 2.18 -7.41 1.11
CA LYS A 59 2.85 -8.71 1.26
C LYS A 59 4.26 -8.71 0.65
N MET A 60 4.45 -8.03 -0.48
CA MET A 60 5.75 -7.91 -1.12
C MET A 60 6.75 -7.10 -0.27
N ILE A 61 6.30 -6.02 0.37
CA ILE A 61 7.11 -5.22 1.30
C ILE A 61 7.56 -6.09 2.49
N ASP A 62 6.62 -6.80 3.12
CA ASP A 62 6.92 -7.65 4.27
C ASP A 62 7.89 -8.77 3.88
N THR A 63 7.67 -9.39 2.72
CA THR A 63 8.55 -10.44 2.20
C THR A 63 9.96 -9.91 1.93
N LYS A 64 10.11 -8.77 1.26
CA LYS A 64 11.42 -8.15 0.96
C LYS A 64 12.14 -7.73 2.24
N SER A 65 11.40 -7.20 3.21
CA SER A 65 11.96 -6.80 4.52
C SER A 65 12.43 -8.03 5.30
N ASN A 66 11.63 -9.09 5.37
CA ASN A 66 12.01 -10.33 6.04
C ASN A 66 13.26 -10.97 5.42
N ILE A 67 13.38 -10.98 4.08
CA ILE A 67 14.60 -11.44 3.39
C ILE A 67 15.81 -10.60 3.82
N LEU A 68 15.66 -9.28 3.85
CA LEU A 68 16.75 -8.37 4.24
C LEU A 68 17.17 -8.54 5.70
N LEU A 69 16.21 -8.69 6.63
CA LEU A 69 16.51 -9.01 8.03
C LEU A 69 17.24 -10.34 8.16
N SER A 70 16.79 -11.39 7.46
CA SER A 70 17.42 -12.71 7.50
C SER A 70 18.87 -12.67 7.01
N ILE A 71 19.14 -11.99 5.89
CA ILE A 71 20.51 -11.84 5.38
C ILE A 71 21.38 -11.08 6.38
N ASN A 72 20.87 -9.98 6.92
CA ASN A 72 21.57 -9.18 7.92
C ASN A 72 21.89 -9.97 9.20
N ALA A 73 20.95 -10.79 9.69
CA ALA A 73 21.15 -11.67 10.83
C ALA A 73 22.20 -12.76 10.54
N LEU A 74 22.19 -13.33 9.33
CA LEU A 74 23.20 -14.30 8.89
C LEU A 74 24.60 -13.70 8.88
N ILE A 75 24.75 -12.47 8.37
CA ILE A 75 26.01 -11.73 8.36
C ILE A 75 26.52 -11.51 9.79
N ILE A 76 25.67 -11.04 10.70
CA ILE A 76 26.06 -10.81 12.10
C ILE A 76 26.50 -12.12 12.77
N SER A 77 25.75 -13.20 12.54
CA SER A 77 26.10 -14.54 13.04
C SER A 77 27.48 -14.99 12.56
N LEU A 78 27.79 -14.79 11.27
CA LEU A 78 29.08 -15.15 10.69
C LEU A 78 30.22 -14.28 11.26
N ILE A 79 30.02 -12.97 11.38
CA ILE A 79 31.01 -12.06 12.00
C ILE A 79 31.34 -12.50 13.43
N LEU A 80 30.33 -12.80 14.24
CA LEU A 80 30.53 -13.23 15.63
C LEU A 80 31.20 -14.61 15.72
N GLY A 81 30.89 -15.53 14.79
CA GLY A 81 31.39 -16.90 14.82
C GLY A 81 32.80 -17.08 14.25
N THR A 82 33.16 -16.36 13.19
CA THR A 82 34.42 -16.58 12.46
C THR A 82 35.35 -15.38 12.49
N VAL A 83 34.83 -14.16 12.41
CA VAL A 83 35.68 -12.96 12.31
C VAL A 83 36.17 -12.54 13.69
N MET A 84 35.35 -12.72 14.73
CA MET A 84 35.74 -12.39 16.11
C MET A 84 36.97 -13.16 16.60
N SER A 85 37.15 -14.41 16.18
CA SER A 85 38.33 -15.20 16.53
C SER A 85 39.58 -14.79 15.73
N GLN A 86 39.42 -14.15 14.57
CA GLN A 86 40.52 -13.60 13.78
C GLN A 86 40.93 -12.20 14.22
N LEU A 87 40.06 -11.48 14.92
CA LEU A 87 40.37 -10.17 15.50
C LEU A 87 41.50 -10.22 16.54
N ASP A 88 41.66 -11.35 17.24
CA ASP A 88 42.78 -11.56 18.17
C ASP A 88 44.12 -11.68 17.44
N THR A 89 44.11 -12.23 16.22
CA THR A 89 45.30 -12.40 15.37
C THR A 89 45.64 -11.13 14.61
N ASP A 90 44.64 -10.48 14.01
CA ASP A 90 44.78 -9.27 13.22
C ASP A 90 43.85 -8.15 13.74
N PRO A 91 44.29 -7.38 14.76
CA PRO A 91 43.47 -6.34 15.39
C PRO A 91 42.99 -5.26 14.43
N HIS A 92 43.70 -5.04 13.31
CA HIS A 92 43.34 -4.06 12.28
C HIS A 92 42.03 -4.40 11.55
N LEU A 93 41.56 -5.66 11.60
CA LEU A 93 40.28 -6.07 11.03
C LEU A 93 39.06 -5.52 11.79
N ILE A 94 39.25 -4.92 12.96
CA ILE A 94 38.16 -4.32 13.72
C ILE A 94 37.46 -3.19 12.97
N PHE A 95 38.20 -2.40 12.18
CA PHE A 95 37.66 -1.27 11.44
C PHE A 95 36.61 -1.68 10.39
N PRO A 96 36.90 -2.59 9.43
CA PRO A 96 35.88 -3.05 8.48
C PRO A 96 34.72 -3.78 9.16
N VAL A 97 34.96 -4.53 10.23
CA VAL A 97 33.91 -5.26 10.96
C VAL A 97 32.93 -4.33 11.64
N VAL A 98 33.42 -3.34 12.39
CA VAL A 98 32.58 -2.36 13.08
C VAL A 98 31.81 -1.52 12.06
N MET A 99 32.44 -1.12 10.95
CA MET A 99 31.76 -0.40 9.87
C MET A 99 30.63 -1.23 9.26
N MET A 100 30.86 -2.52 9.03
CA MET A 100 29.83 -3.45 8.54
C MET A 100 28.69 -3.61 9.53
N MET A 101 28.99 -3.75 10.84
CA MET A 101 27.95 -3.85 11.87
C MET A 101 27.07 -2.61 11.93
N ILE A 102 27.67 -1.41 11.90
CA ILE A 102 26.93 -0.15 11.97
C ILE A 102 26.00 -0.02 10.76
N THR A 103 26.51 -0.25 9.55
CA THR A 103 25.70 -0.12 8.33
C THR A 103 24.59 -1.17 8.25
N ASN A 104 24.85 -2.39 8.71
CA ASN A 104 23.85 -3.45 8.85
C ASN A 104 22.76 -3.06 9.86
N LEU A 105 23.12 -2.56 11.04
CA LEU A 105 22.17 -2.12 12.06
C LEU A 105 21.25 -0.98 11.55
N ILE A 106 21.83 0.00 10.83
CA ILE A 106 21.05 1.07 10.20
C ILE A 106 20.09 0.49 9.14
N SER A 107 20.54 -0.47 8.32
CA SER A 107 19.69 -1.14 7.35
C SER A 107 18.51 -1.85 8.01
N ILE A 108 18.76 -2.67 9.04
CA ILE A 108 17.72 -3.38 9.81
C ILE A 108 16.71 -2.36 10.37
N THR A 109 17.18 -1.25 10.93
CA THR A 109 16.32 -0.21 11.50
C THR A 109 15.32 0.32 10.48
N TYR A 110 15.77 0.65 9.26
CA TYR A 110 14.89 1.08 8.19
C TYR A 110 13.92 -0.01 7.72
N ALA A 111 14.35 -1.27 7.68
CA ALA A 111 13.50 -2.40 7.31
C ALA A 111 12.37 -2.62 8.32
N ILE A 112 12.68 -2.56 9.63
CA ILE A 112 11.69 -2.65 10.71
C ILE A 112 10.68 -1.49 10.63
N PHE A 113 11.15 -0.27 10.34
CA PHE A 113 10.24 0.86 10.16
C PHE A 113 9.33 0.71 8.93
N ALA A 114 9.78 0.04 7.87
CA ALA A 114 8.96 -0.23 6.69
C ALA A 114 7.83 -1.26 6.96
N THR A 115 8.07 -2.24 7.83
CA THR A 115 7.10 -3.29 8.19
C THR A 115 6.15 -2.90 9.31
N ARG A 116 6.42 -1.79 10.02
CA ARG A 116 5.56 -1.31 11.10
C ARG A 116 4.12 -1.07 10.61
N PRO A 117 3.09 -1.55 11.33
CA PRO A 117 1.69 -1.26 10.98
C PRO A 117 1.41 0.23 11.17
N GLU A 118 0.62 0.81 10.27
CA GLU A 118 0.20 2.20 10.38
C GLU A 118 -1.09 2.29 11.19
N LEU A 119 -1.15 3.25 12.12
CA LEU A 119 -2.23 3.35 13.11
C LEU A 119 -3.49 4.01 12.54
N ILE A 120 -3.36 4.87 11.52
CA ILE A 120 -4.46 5.68 10.96
C ILE A 120 -4.24 5.84 9.45
N HIS A 121 -5.31 5.63 8.65
CA HIS A 121 -5.32 5.92 7.21
C HIS A 121 -6.24 7.10 6.90
N GLY A 122 -5.71 8.13 6.24
CA GLY A 122 -6.46 9.31 5.80
C GLY A 122 -6.65 10.39 6.88
N LYS A 123 -7.52 11.36 6.58
CA LYS A 123 -7.96 12.39 7.53
C LYS A 123 -9.24 11.90 8.23
N LYS A 124 -9.39 12.20 9.53
CA LYS A 124 -10.58 11.86 10.35
C LYS A 124 -11.92 12.22 9.68
N GLU A 125 -11.93 13.24 8.81
CA GLU A 125 -13.10 13.73 8.07
C GLU A 125 -13.64 12.79 6.99
N THR A 126 -12.92 11.74 6.56
CA THR A 126 -13.33 10.99 5.36
C THR A 126 -14.48 9.99 5.55
N ARG A 127 -15.11 9.87 6.74
CA ARG A 127 -16.13 8.82 7.04
C ARG A 127 -15.72 7.43 6.53
N ASN A 128 -14.41 7.16 6.52
CA ASN A 128 -13.88 5.94 5.94
C ASN A 128 -13.95 4.83 7.00
N LEU A 129 -15.12 4.21 7.09
CA LEU A 129 -15.42 3.12 8.01
C LEU A 129 -14.82 1.78 7.58
N MET A 130 -14.13 1.72 6.44
CA MET A 130 -13.48 0.48 5.98
C MET A 130 -12.15 0.21 6.70
N PHE A 131 -11.54 1.24 7.28
CA PHE A 131 -10.28 1.09 8.03
C PHE A 131 -10.54 0.93 9.52
N TYR A 132 -10.00 -0.14 10.12
CA TYR A 132 -10.19 -0.47 11.53
C TYR A 132 -9.86 0.69 12.48
N GLY A 133 -8.78 1.44 12.22
CA GLY A 133 -8.38 2.53 13.12
C GLY A 133 -9.33 3.72 13.12
N ASN A 134 -10.24 3.82 12.15
CA ASN A 134 -11.25 4.87 12.07
C ASN A 134 -12.54 4.51 12.83
N PHE A 135 -12.89 3.22 12.95
CA PHE A 135 -14.11 2.79 13.66
C PHE A 135 -13.87 2.10 15.00
N GLN A 136 -12.61 1.78 15.36
CA GLN A 136 -12.28 1.06 16.60
C GLN A 136 -12.79 1.71 17.90
N ASN A 137 -13.12 3.01 17.88
CA ASN A 137 -13.64 3.76 19.03
C ASN A 137 -15.12 4.15 18.87
N MET A 138 -15.81 3.66 17.83
CA MET A 138 -17.23 3.92 17.59
C MET A 138 -18.10 2.90 18.33
N GLU A 139 -19.30 3.29 18.72
CA GLU A 139 -20.30 2.35 19.23
C GLU A 139 -20.84 1.45 18.11
N GLU A 140 -21.27 0.23 18.47
CA GLU A 140 -21.77 -0.75 17.51
C GLU A 140 -22.94 -0.21 16.68
N ASP A 141 -23.94 0.37 17.36
CA ASP A 141 -25.13 0.93 16.72
C ASP A 141 -24.77 2.06 15.75
N GLU A 142 -23.84 2.95 16.15
CA GLU A 142 -23.34 4.03 15.32
C GLU A 142 -22.63 3.49 14.06
N TYR A 143 -21.81 2.43 14.21
CA TYR A 143 -21.13 1.81 13.07
C TYR A 143 -22.13 1.17 12.09
N VAL A 144 -23.09 0.40 12.60
CA VAL A 144 -24.11 -0.30 11.79
C VAL A 144 -24.99 0.71 11.04
N GLU A 145 -25.41 1.79 11.68
CA GLU A 145 -26.21 2.84 11.04
C GLU A 145 -25.43 3.53 9.91
N ASN A 146 -24.19 3.95 10.19
CA ASN A 146 -23.40 4.68 9.21
C ASN A 146 -22.99 3.80 8.01
N ILE A 147 -22.62 2.53 8.24
CA ILE A 147 -22.26 1.62 7.13
C ILE A 147 -23.49 1.30 6.28
N THR A 148 -24.67 1.15 6.91
CA THR A 148 -25.92 0.85 6.20
C THR A 148 -26.38 2.05 5.37
N THR A 149 -26.29 3.26 5.92
CA THR A 149 -26.54 4.49 5.17
C THR A 149 -25.64 4.58 3.95
N LEU A 150 -24.34 4.29 4.12
CA LEU A 150 -23.38 4.33 3.03
C LEU A 150 -23.67 3.29 1.94
N MET A 151 -24.13 2.08 2.31
CA MET A 151 -24.51 1.04 1.33
C MET A 151 -25.68 1.45 0.44
N ASN A 152 -26.57 2.32 0.93
CA ASN A 152 -27.71 2.84 0.17
C ASN A 152 -27.33 4.03 -0.73
N GLU A 153 -26.19 4.68 -0.48
CA GLU A 153 -25.67 5.83 -1.23
C GLU A 153 -24.53 5.42 -2.18
N GLY A 154 -24.86 4.72 -3.27
CA GLY A 154 -23.88 4.09 -4.17
C GLY A 154 -22.75 5.00 -4.66
N ASP A 155 -23.05 6.24 -5.08
CA ASP A 155 -22.03 7.17 -5.55
C ASP A 155 -21.08 7.68 -4.45
N GLU A 156 -21.59 7.91 -3.24
CA GLU A 156 -20.76 8.32 -2.11
C GLU A 156 -19.93 7.16 -1.57
N LEU A 157 -20.48 5.93 -1.57
CA LEU A 157 -19.74 4.70 -1.30
C LEU A 157 -18.52 4.56 -2.21
N TYR A 158 -18.71 4.66 -3.53
CA TYR A 158 -17.62 4.52 -4.49
C TYR A 158 -16.53 5.59 -4.30
N LYS A 159 -16.93 6.82 -3.99
CA LYS A 159 -16.00 7.92 -3.70
C LYS A 159 -15.23 7.69 -2.40
N ILE A 160 -15.86 7.14 -1.37
CA ILE A 160 -15.18 6.75 -0.13
C ILE A 160 -14.18 5.62 -0.37
N ILE A 161 -14.53 4.59 -1.16
CA ILE A 161 -13.58 3.50 -1.53
C ILE A 161 -12.40 4.05 -2.35
N ALA A 162 -12.66 4.95 -3.29
CA ALA A 162 -11.60 5.58 -4.09
C ALA A 162 -10.63 6.41 -3.21
N LYS A 163 -11.16 7.17 -2.25
CA LYS A 163 -10.35 7.93 -1.27
C LYS A 163 -9.53 7.00 -0.39
N ASP A 164 -10.12 5.92 0.12
CA ASP A 164 -9.41 4.93 0.93
C ASP A 164 -8.23 4.32 0.15
N THR A 165 -8.50 3.85 -1.06
CA THR A 165 -7.47 3.29 -1.96
C THR A 165 -6.33 4.28 -2.21
N TYR A 166 -6.64 5.56 -2.40
CA TYR A 166 -5.64 6.62 -2.58
C TYR A 166 -4.73 6.78 -1.36
N TYR A 167 -5.31 6.82 -0.15
CA TYR A 167 -4.51 6.96 1.07
C TYR A 167 -3.69 5.70 1.37
N LEU A 168 -4.23 4.51 1.14
CA LEU A 168 -3.50 3.24 1.22
C LEU A 168 -2.29 3.23 0.27
N GLY A 169 -2.45 3.73 -0.96
CA GLY A 169 -1.35 3.90 -1.90
C GLY A 169 -0.25 4.85 -1.40
N LYS A 170 -0.64 5.96 -0.75
CA LYS A 170 0.30 6.93 -0.16
C LYS A 170 1.10 6.35 1.01
N THR A 171 0.46 5.56 1.87
CA THR A 171 1.11 4.82 2.95
C THR A 171 2.16 3.87 2.40
N MET A 172 1.78 3.12 1.37
CA MET A 172 2.64 2.14 0.73
C MET A 172 3.88 2.79 0.09
N ASP A 173 3.73 3.95 -0.56
CA ASP A 173 4.87 4.73 -1.08
C ASP A 173 5.88 5.09 0.02
N ARG A 174 5.41 5.52 1.19
CA ARG A 174 6.29 5.80 2.35
C ARG A 174 7.06 4.55 2.79
N LYS A 175 6.37 3.41 2.91
CA LYS A 175 6.99 2.12 3.28
C LYS A 175 8.03 1.67 2.25
N PHE A 176 7.72 1.79 0.96
CA PHE A 176 8.67 1.49 -0.12
C PHE A 176 9.89 2.40 -0.09
N LYS A 177 9.73 3.68 0.22
CA LYS A 177 10.87 4.62 0.36
C LYS A 177 11.78 4.24 1.51
N LEU A 178 11.24 3.85 2.66
CA LEU A 178 12.02 3.35 3.80
C LEU A 178 12.76 2.06 3.44
N LEU A 179 12.07 1.10 2.82
CA LEU A 179 12.67 -0.15 2.38
C LEU A 179 13.79 0.10 1.35
N ARG A 180 13.58 0.99 0.39
CA ARG A 180 14.62 1.37 -0.59
C ARG A 180 15.85 1.97 0.09
N LYS A 181 15.67 2.84 1.08
CA LYS A 181 16.78 3.38 1.88
C LYS A 181 17.53 2.26 2.62
N SER A 182 16.80 1.31 3.20
CA SER A 182 17.38 0.15 3.87
C SER A 182 18.29 -0.67 2.95
N PHE A 183 17.83 -0.97 1.73
CA PHE A 183 18.63 -1.68 0.72
C PHE A 183 19.85 -0.87 0.27
N ASN A 184 19.71 0.43 0.06
CA ASN A 184 20.83 1.28 -0.35
C ASN A 184 21.92 1.34 0.73
N VAL A 185 21.53 1.54 2.00
CA VAL A 185 22.47 1.56 3.13
C VAL A 185 23.17 0.21 3.28
N PHE A 186 22.41 -0.89 3.19
CA PHE A 186 22.97 -2.24 3.22
C PHE A 186 24.02 -2.47 2.13
N LEU A 187 23.68 -2.14 0.89
CA LEU A 187 24.55 -2.34 -0.26
C LEU A 187 25.84 -1.52 -0.16
N ILE A 188 25.71 -0.23 0.17
CA ILE A 188 26.86 0.65 0.39
C ILE A 188 27.71 0.15 1.56
N GLY A 189 27.07 -0.29 2.63
CA GLY A 189 27.74 -0.86 3.81
C GLY A 189 28.59 -2.08 3.50
N ILE A 190 28.04 -3.05 2.77
CA ILE A 190 28.79 -4.23 2.35
C ILE A 190 29.96 -3.86 1.45
N ILE A 191 29.72 -3.08 0.39
CA ILE A 191 30.77 -2.74 -0.59
C ILE A 191 31.90 -1.98 0.10
N SER A 192 31.58 -0.97 0.91
CA SER A 192 32.57 -0.19 1.64
C SER A 192 33.34 -1.05 2.64
N SER A 193 32.69 -2.00 3.33
CA SER A 193 33.36 -2.88 4.30
C SER A 193 34.32 -3.86 3.63
N VAL A 194 33.95 -4.40 2.46
CA VAL A 194 34.85 -5.24 1.66
C VAL A 194 36.07 -4.45 1.18
N LEU A 195 35.86 -3.22 0.70
CA LEU A 195 36.98 -2.36 0.28
C LEU A 195 37.89 -2.01 1.46
N ALA A 196 37.32 -1.69 2.63
CA ALA A 196 38.09 -1.41 3.84
C ALA A 196 38.90 -2.65 4.29
N PHE A 197 38.32 -3.85 4.20
CA PHE A 197 39.03 -5.09 4.49
C PHE A 197 40.24 -5.29 3.57
N LEU A 198 40.07 -5.10 2.26
CA LEU A 198 41.16 -5.21 1.29
C LEU A 198 42.25 -4.16 1.52
N LEU A 199 41.87 -2.91 1.82
CA LEU A 199 42.82 -1.84 2.10
C LEU A 199 43.61 -2.10 3.38
N CYS A 200 42.94 -2.57 4.45
CA CYS A 200 43.63 -2.99 5.67
C CYS A 200 44.64 -4.10 5.38
N HIS A 201 44.26 -5.11 4.59
CA HIS A 201 45.17 -6.20 4.26
C HIS A 201 46.35 -5.75 3.39
N ILE A 202 46.16 -4.84 2.44
CA ILE A 202 47.27 -4.30 1.62
C ILE A 202 48.21 -3.43 2.45
N MET A 203 47.66 -2.56 3.32
CA MET A 203 48.47 -1.61 4.09
C MET A 203 49.21 -2.25 5.28
N PHE A 204 48.59 -3.24 5.93
CA PHE A 204 49.13 -3.88 7.13
C PHE A 204 49.66 -5.30 6.88
N GLY A 205 49.33 -5.92 5.74
CA GLY A 205 49.82 -7.25 5.36
C GLY A 205 51.27 -7.28 4.89
N GLU A 206 51.92 -6.13 4.67
CA GLU A 206 53.38 -6.04 4.46
C GLU A 206 54.18 -5.71 5.73
N ILE A 207 53.52 -5.52 6.88
CA ILE A 207 54.17 -5.09 8.14
C ILE A 207 54.48 -6.27 9.09
N PHE A 208 54.11 -7.50 8.73
CA PHE A 208 54.45 -8.73 9.49
C PHE A 208 54.93 -9.86 8.58
#